data_AF-A0A3D2QZ95-F1
#
_entry.id   AF-A0A3D2QZ95-F1
#
_cell.length_a   1.000
_cell.length_b   1.000
_cell.length_c   1.000
_cell.angle_alpha   90.00
_cell.angle_beta   90.00
_cell.angle_gamma   90.00
#
_symmetry.space_group_name_H-M   'P 1'
#
loop_
_entity.id
_entity.type
_entity.pdbx_description
1 polymer ?
#
loop_
_entity_poly.entity_id
_entity_poly.type
_entity_poly.pdbx_seq_one_letter_code
_entity_poly.pdbx_strand_id
1 'polypeptide(L)'
;IEHSENPYQLLGNVLKTTSNTVILRTFLGENEIIDLIESIDGEAVLSPYYINQFSLFKMINIFLEHGFTPTLHQDRATNHSAPYKITEPDMFRQMYILVGTKN
;
A
#
# COMPACT_ATOMS: atom_id res chain seq x y z
N ILE A 1 -5.18 0.34 3.23
CA ILE A 1 -5.50 0.56 1.78
C ILE A 1 -5.30 -0.71 0.96
N GLU A 2 -4.50 -1.65 1.48
CA GLU A 2 -4.09 -2.93 0.92
C GLU A 2 -5.27 -3.88 0.64
N HIS A 3 -6.39 -3.72 1.34
CA HIS A 3 -7.60 -4.54 1.20
C HIS A 3 -8.77 -3.80 0.52
N SER A 4 -8.53 -2.60 -0.01
CA SER A 4 -9.57 -1.81 -0.67
C SER A 4 -9.82 -2.28 -2.10
N GLU A 5 -11.08 -2.31 -2.53
CA GLU A 5 -11.46 -2.54 -3.93
C GLU A 5 -11.03 -1.39 -4.85
N ASN A 6 -11.16 -0.15 -4.37
CA ASN A 6 -10.83 1.07 -5.12
C ASN A 6 -9.74 1.86 -4.38
N PRO A 7 -8.51 1.32 -4.25
CA PRO A 7 -7.47 1.89 -3.39
C PRO A 7 -7.07 3.30 -3.85
N TYR A 8 -6.99 3.54 -5.15
CA TYR A 8 -6.59 4.84 -5.70
C TYR A 8 -7.63 5.94 -5.49
N GLN A 9 -8.92 5.61 -5.58
CA GLN A 9 -9.97 6.56 -5.27
C GLN A 9 -9.94 6.92 -3.78
N LEU A 10 -9.78 5.92 -2.90
CA LEU A 10 -9.65 6.13 -1.47
C LEU A 10 -8.44 7.01 -1.14
N LEU A 11 -7.27 6.72 -1.73
CA LEU A 11 -6.07 7.53 -1.56
C LEU A 11 -6.26 8.96 -2.06
N GLY A 12 -6.80 9.13 -3.27
CA GLY A 12 -7.06 10.44 -3.85
C GLY A 12 -7.99 11.28 -2.97
N ASN A 13 -9.02 10.67 -2.39
CA ASN A 13 -9.91 11.34 -1.45
C ASN A 13 -9.15 11.80 -0.20
N VAL A 14 -8.31 10.95 0.40
CA VAL A 14 -7.46 11.31 1.55
C VAL A 14 -6.52 12.46 1.21
N LEU A 15 -5.82 12.40 0.07
CA LEU A 15 -4.87 13.42 -0.35
C LEU A 15 -5.55 14.77 -0.65
N LYS A 16 -6.76 14.75 -1.21
CA LYS A 16 -7.54 15.97 -1.50
C LYS A 16 -8.05 16.65 -0.24
N THR A 17 -8.46 15.88 0.77
CA THR A 17 -9.05 16.43 2.00
C THR A 17 -8.02 16.71 3.09
N THR A 18 -6.80 16.22 2.95
CA THR A 18 -5.73 16.45 3.94
C THR A 18 -4.95 17.72 3.62
N SER A 19 -4.86 18.61 4.63
CA SER A 19 -4.25 19.93 4.50
C SER A 19 -2.73 19.93 4.61
N ASN A 20 -2.16 19.11 5.50
CA ASN A 20 -0.75 19.23 5.86
C ASN A 20 0.04 17.92 5.71
N THR A 21 -0.26 16.89 6.51
CA THR A 21 0.56 15.66 6.55
C THR A 21 -0.30 14.43 6.31
N VAL A 22 0.17 13.54 5.41
CA VAL A 22 -0.39 12.20 5.19
C VAL A 22 0.68 11.17 5.50
N ILE A 23 0.36 10.20 6.35
CA ILE A 23 1.22 9.07 6.67
C ILE A 23 0.54 7.81 6.14
N LEU A 24 1.19 7.15 5.19
CA LEU A 24 0.69 5.92 4.59
C LEU A 24 1.68 4.79 4.81
N ARG A 25 1.33 3.87 5.72
CA ARG A 25 2.00 2.58 5.83
C ARG A 25 1.29 1.60 4.89
N THR A 26 2.02 1.02 3.93
CA THR A 26 1.44 0.09 2.94
C THR A 26 2.49 -0.82 2.31
N PHE A 27 2.05 -1.85 1.60
CA PHE A 27 2.92 -2.64 0.72
C PHE A 27 3.38 -1.81 -0.48
N LEU A 28 4.69 -1.64 -0.60
CA LEU A 28 5.33 -0.98 -1.74
C LEU A 28 6.35 -1.92 -2.37
N GLY A 29 6.38 -1.92 -3.71
CA GLY A 29 7.35 -2.66 -4.50
C GLY A 29 7.66 -1.97 -5.81
N GLU A 30 8.43 -2.64 -6.66
CA GLU A 30 8.71 -2.17 -8.03
C GLU A 30 7.41 -2.16 -8.86
N ASN A 31 6.70 -3.29 -8.83
CA ASN A 31 5.49 -3.52 -9.61
C ASN A 31 4.21 -3.39 -8.76
N GLU A 32 3.14 -2.99 -9.43
CA GLU A 32 1.78 -3.01 -8.89
C GLU A 32 1.21 -4.43 -8.93
N ILE A 33 0.54 -4.82 -7.85
CA ILE A 33 -0.18 -6.09 -7.75
C ILE A 33 -1.52 -5.77 -7.09
N ILE A 34 -2.63 -6.06 -7.76
CA ILE A 34 -4.00 -5.83 -7.27
C ILE A 34 -4.75 -7.14 -7.46
N ASP A 35 -4.72 -7.97 -6.43
CA ASP A 35 -5.28 -9.33 -6.49
C ASP A 35 -6.44 -9.46 -5.51
N LEU A 36 -7.54 -10.09 -5.94
CA LEU A 36 -8.62 -10.52 -5.07
C LEU A 36 -8.37 -11.96 -4.65
N ILE A 37 -8.25 -12.21 -3.35
CA ILE A 37 -8.11 -13.55 -2.80
C ILE A 37 -9.49 -14.12 -2.53
N GLU A 38 -9.88 -15.12 -3.33
CA GLU A 38 -11.14 -15.86 -3.20
C GLU A 38 -10.93 -17.29 -2.68
N SER A 39 -9.69 -17.79 -2.73
CA SER A 39 -9.32 -19.10 -2.18
C SER A 39 -7.88 -19.14 -1.69
N ILE A 40 -7.62 -19.99 -0.70
CA ILE A 40 -6.29 -20.28 -0.14
C ILE A 40 -6.17 -21.80 -0.06
N ASP A 41 -5.08 -22.36 -0.62
CA ASP A 41 -4.83 -23.81 -0.67
C ASP A 41 -5.99 -24.64 -1.26
N GLY A 42 -6.75 -24.03 -2.18
CA GLY A 42 -7.92 -24.66 -2.82
C GLY A 42 -9.22 -24.58 -2.02
N GLU A 43 -9.20 -23.99 -0.82
CA GLU A 43 -10.40 -23.74 -0.02
C GLU A 43 -10.90 -22.30 -0.22
N ALA A 44 -12.22 -22.14 -0.40
CA ALA A 44 -12.82 -20.81 -0.55
C ALA A 44 -12.73 -20.01 0.75
N VAL A 45 -12.33 -18.74 0.66
CA VAL A 45 -12.36 -17.86 1.83
C VAL A 45 -13.78 -17.33 2.06
N LEU A 46 -14.22 -17.29 3.33
CA LEU A 46 -15.57 -16.83 3.70
C LEU A 46 -15.85 -15.37 3.31
N SER A 47 -14.79 -14.56 3.26
CA SER A 47 -14.86 -13.16 2.85
C SER A 47 -13.67 -12.87 1.95
N PRO A 48 -13.86 -12.84 0.62
CA PRO A 48 -12.82 -12.43 -0.30
C PRO A 48 -12.25 -11.06 0.06
N TYR A 49 -10.96 -10.88 -0.14
CA TYR A 49 -10.28 -9.65 0.21
C TYR A 49 -9.16 -9.33 -0.77
N TYR A 50 -8.95 -8.05 -1.02
CA TYR A 50 -7.85 -7.61 -1.88
C TYR A 50 -6.51 -7.72 -1.17
N ILE A 51 -5.45 -7.97 -1.92
CA ILE A 51 -4.07 -7.77 -1.48
C ILE A 51 -3.36 -6.89 -2.49
N ASN A 52 -3.39 -5.59 -2.21
CA ASN A 52 -2.80 -4.57 -3.05
C ASN A 52 -1.36 -4.27 -2.63
N GLN A 53 -0.41 -4.47 -3.55
CA GLN A 53 0.91 -3.87 -3.52
C GLN A 53 0.95 -2.72 -4.52
N PHE A 54 1.45 -1.57 -4.09
CA PHE A 54 1.57 -0.41 -4.96
C PHE A 54 3.00 -0.24 -5.46
N SER A 55 3.15 0.24 -6.70
CA SER A 55 4.45 0.67 -7.19
C SER A 55 4.90 1.91 -6.43
N LEU A 56 6.13 1.86 -5.87
CA LEU A 56 6.72 3.01 -5.18
C LEU A 56 6.75 4.26 -6.07
N PHE A 57 7.16 4.09 -7.33
CA PHE A 57 7.25 5.19 -8.28
C PHE A 57 5.89 5.84 -8.53
N LYS A 58 4.84 5.04 -8.76
CA LYS A 58 3.48 5.52 -8.96
C LYS A 58 2.95 6.25 -7.72
N MET A 59 3.21 5.71 -6.53
CA MET A 59 2.78 6.32 -5.26
C MET A 59 3.46 7.67 -5.00
N ILE A 60 4.76 7.79 -5.29
CA ILE A 60 5.49 9.06 -5.21
C ILE A 60 4.84 10.10 -6.15
N ASN A 61 4.56 9.74 -7.41
CA ASN A 61 3.95 10.65 -8.37
C ASN A 61 2.55 11.10 -7.92
N ILE A 62 1.72 10.20 -7.41
CA ILE A 62 0.39 10.54 -6.90
C ILE A 62 0.49 11.57 -5.75
N PHE A 63 1.44 11.41 -4.82
CA PHE A 63 1.64 12.38 -3.75
C PHE A 63 2.06 13.75 -4.29
N LEU A 64 3.03 13.77 -5.22
CA LEU A 64 3.53 15.00 -5.86
C LEU A 64 2.41 15.73 -6.63
N GLU A 65 1.59 15.01 -7.40
CA GLU A 65 0.43 15.56 -8.13
C GLU A 65 -0.61 16.20 -7.20
N HIS A 66 -0.71 15.73 -5.96
CA HIS A 66 -1.59 16.30 -4.94
C HIS A 66 -0.92 17.38 -4.09
N GLY A 67 0.30 17.80 -4.46
CA GLY A 67 1.06 18.87 -3.79
C GLY A 67 1.77 18.45 -2.51
N PHE A 68 1.87 17.15 -2.23
CA PHE A 68 2.66 16.65 -1.09
C PHE A 68 4.09 16.35 -1.56
N THR A 69 5.07 16.71 -0.74
CA THR A 69 6.45 16.24 -0.86
C THR A 69 6.56 14.89 -0.15
N PRO A 70 6.74 13.76 -0.86
CA PRO A 70 6.81 12.45 -0.23
C PRO A 70 8.22 12.13 0.27
N THR A 71 8.31 11.46 1.41
CA THR A 71 9.52 10.82 1.94
C THR A 71 9.22 9.37 2.28
N LEU A 72 10.16 8.48 1.98
CA LEU A 72 10.02 7.05 2.23
C LEU A 72 10.83 6.65 3.46
N HIS A 73 10.19 5.92 4.37
CA HIS A 73 10.80 5.41 5.59
C HIS A 73 10.64 3.89 5.65
N GLN A 74 11.66 3.24 6.21
CA GLN A 74 11.56 1.82 6.55
C GLN A 74 10.55 1.61 7.68
N ASP A 75 9.77 0.56 7.57
CA ASP A 75 8.86 0.11 8.61
C ASP A 75 9.62 -0.75 9.62
N ARG A 76 9.95 -0.17 10.78
CA ARG A 76 10.70 -0.87 11.83
C ARG A 76 9.95 -2.08 12.37
N ALA A 77 8.61 -2.05 12.37
CA ALA A 77 7.78 -3.13 12.88
C ALA A 77 7.90 -4.43 12.07
N THR A 78 8.20 -4.34 10.77
CA THR A 78 8.42 -5.49 9.88
C THR A 78 9.91 -5.79 9.71
N ASN A 79 10.67 -5.67 10.80
CA ASN A 79 12.13 -5.84 10.80
C ASN A 79 12.81 -4.96 9.73
N HIS A 80 12.55 -3.65 9.80
CA HIS A 80 13.12 -2.65 8.87
C HIS A 80 12.75 -2.90 7.41
N SER A 81 11.46 -3.11 7.13
CA SER A 81 10.94 -3.41 5.78
C SER A 81 11.53 -4.70 5.17
N ALA A 82 11.89 -5.68 5.99
CA ALA A 82 12.28 -6.99 5.49
C ALA A 82 11.08 -7.67 4.79
N PRO A 83 11.28 -8.40 3.69
CA PRO A 83 10.21 -9.20 3.08
C PRO A 83 9.64 -10.21 4.08
N TYR A 84 8.33 -10.31 4.14
CA TYR A 84 7.64 -11.31 4.97
C TYR A 84 6.42 -11.88 4.25
N LYS A 85 6.08 -13.12 4.63
CA LYS A 85 4.96 -13.88 4.06
C LYS A 85 3.64 -13.37 4.60
N ILE A 86 2.64 -13.23 3.75
CA ILE A 86 1.35 -12.60 4.10
C ILE A 86 0.17 -13.53 3.87
N THR A 87 0.26 -14.40 2.86
CA THR A 87 -0.71 -15.49 2.66
C THR A 87 -0.05 -16.65 1.91
N GLU A 88 -0.71 -17.80 1.96
CA GLU A 88 -0.43 -18.96 1.12
C GLU A 88 -1.10 -18.82 -0.27
N PRO A 89 -0.50 -19.35 -1.35
CA PRO A 89 0.87 -19.87 -1.42
C PRO A 89 1.91 -18.75 -1.57
N ASP A 90 2.97 -18.81 -0.74
CA ASP A 90 4.21 -18.00 -0.77
C ASP A 90 4.12 -16.57 -1.34
N MET A 91 3.18 -15.79 -0.81
CA MET A 91 3.09 -14.38 -1.17
C MET A 91 3.87 -13.53 -0.16
N PHE A 92 5.01 -12.99 -0.58
CA PHE A 92 5.84 -12.09 0.23
C PHE A 92 5.62 -10.63 -0.17
N ARG A 93 5.62 -9.71 0.80
CA ARG A 93 5.71 -8.25 0.53
C ARG A 93 6.61 -7.56 1.53
N GLN A 94 6.89 -6.30 1.25
CA GLN A 94 7.60 -5.38 2.12
C GLN A 94 6.69 -4.20 2.46
N MET A 95 6.61 -3.86 3.74
CA MET A 95 5.92 -2.63 4.16
C MET A 95 6.90 -1.47 4.24
N TYR A 96 6.45 -0.32 3.80
CA TYR A 96 7.15 0.95 3.96
C TYR A 96 6.18 2.00 4.48
N ILE A 97 6.71 3.10 4.97
CA ILE A 97 5.93 4.26 5.40
C ILE A 97 6.25 5.42 4.46
N LEU A 98 5.26 5.82 3.67
CA LEU A 98 5.31 7.00 2.82
C LEU A 98 4.69 8.19 3.56
N VAL A 99 5.49 9.21 3.83
CA VAL A 99 5.05 10.43 4.51
C VAL A 99 5.04 11.57 3.52
N GLY A 100 3.87 12.14 3.26
CA GLY A 100 3.69 13.33 2.44
C GLY A 100 3.44 14.56 3.28
N THR A 101 4.16 15.65 3.01
CA THR A 101 3.97 16.94 3.69
C THR A 101 3.69 18.08 2.69
N LYS A 102 2.71 18.92 3.01
CA LYS A 102 2.43 20.21 2.34
C LYS A 102 2.95 21.36 3.19
N ASN A 103 3.57 22.34 2.53
CA ASN A 103 3.94 23.62 3.12
C ASN A 103 2.84 24.65 2.90
#